data_AF-A0A0V1KRU6-F1
#
_entry.id   AF-A0A0V1KRU6-F1
#
_cell.length_a   1.000
_cell.length_b   1.000
_cell.length_c   1.000
_cell.angle_alpha   90.00
_cell.angle_beta   90.00
_cell.angle_gamma   90.00
#
_symmetry.space_group_name_H-M   'P 1'
#
loop_
_entity.id
_entity.type
_entity.pdbx_description
1 polymer ?
#
loop_
_entity_poly.entity_id
_entity_poly.type
_entity_poly.pdbx_seq_one_letter_code
_entity_poly.pdbx_strand_id
1 'polypeptide(L)'
;MESNLRLLEENEKLSNEYKLAQLKLDRKAEALLIISQELASCQDERDNLQRKCAELALKCREQRRLLKAQKIREQQAEQTSRKDQADILQTLNRVNDENRALSAEIEHLNAELAEAHGDAKATSLETAKNEKEKYHQNDCACSEAEMLKNLEILTTKNSQLVKDLKMVLCEKEELTIERDGYQTKFNKVNQELYALLNGSGNNIPDVEDLLSENRFLKQQVESLKEENLTSKTILSKYKKAIEKRKGVMRFGFSAAGDSSSNDKAGVAPLITPTVKQTTVANSTDVPLYTIKQIVQAIEKDRNTNCLNLDYRQISHMLLDAINDKTVAVMHLRKANKILAERLHDVESKFSKKNLRTKIASDDRSQLDNKKFVAQLMKKKM
;
A
#
# COMPACT_ATOMS: atom_id res chain seq x y z
N MET A 1 17.74 89.52 8.10
CA MET A 1 18.58 88.30 7.96
C MET A 1 18.20 87.22 8.95
N GLU A 2 18.10 87.50 10.26
CA GLU A 2 17.74 86.50 11.27
C GLU A 2 16.38 85.81 11.06
N SER A 3 15.35 86.54 10.61
CA SER A 3 14.03 85.95 10.32
C SER A 3 14.08 84.94 9.15
N ASN A 4 14.88 85.20 8.12
CA ASN A 4 15.08 84.26 7.02
C ASN A 4 15.86 83.03 7.48
N LEU A 5 16.84 83.19 8.37
CA LEU A 5 17.61 82.07 8.92
C LEU A 5 16.72 81.15 9.77
N ARG A 6 15.85 81.70 10.62
CA ARG A 6 14.88 80.93 11.42
C ARG A 6 13.89 80.15 10.56
N LEU A 7 13.37 80.77 9.49
CA LEU A 7 12.48 80.10 8.54
C LEU A 7 13.20 78.96 7.79
N LEU A 8 14.49 79.09 7.53
CA LEU A 8 15.28 78.06 6.86
C LEU A 8 15.52 76.85 7.78
N GLU A 9 15.83 77.10 9.05
CA GLU A 9 15.93 76.06 10.08
C GLU A 9 14.60 75.33 10.34
N GLU A 10 13.49 76.06 10.34
CA GLU A 10 12.15 75.47 10.53
C GLU A 10 11.74 74.62 9.32
N ASN A 11 12.01 75.08 8.10
CA ASN A 11 11.81 74.29 6.88
C ASN A 11 12.67 73.02 6.86
N GLU A 12 13.92 73.10 7.34
CA GLU A 12 14.79 71.93 7.44
C GLU A 12 14.25 70.90 8.45
N LYS A 13 13.76 71.37 9.61
CA LYS A 13 13.10 70.52 10.62
C LYS A 13 11.85 69.83 10.05
N LEU A 14 10.96 70.59 9.40
CA LEU A 14 9.75 70.05 8.78
C LEU A 14 10.08 69.04 7.67
N SER A 15 11.09 69.31 6.84
CA SER A 15 11.60 68.36 5.84
C SER A 15 12.11 67.06 6.47
N ASN A 16 12.83 67.15 7.59
CA ASN A 16 13.33 65.98 8.31
C ASN A 16 12.21 65.18 8.98
N GLU A 17 11.21 65.85 9.56
CA GLU A 17 10.01 65.22 10.11
C GLU A 17 9.19 64.52 9.04
N TYR A 18 9.00 65.15 7.87
CA TYR A 18 8.33 64.55 6.72
C TYR A 18 9.05 63.28 6.25
N LYS A 19 10.38 63.32 6.08
CA LYS A 19 11.17 62.13 5.71
C LYS A 19 11.06 61.01 6.74
N LEU A 20 11.07 61.34 8.02
CA LEU A 20 10.90 60.35 9.09
C LEU A 20 9.49 59.75 9.09
N ALA A 21 8.46 60.57 8.85
CA ALA A 21 7.08 60.10 8.71
C ALA A 21 6.92 59.17 7.49
N GLN A 22 7.54 59.52 6.37
CA GLN A 22 7.55 58.68 5.16
C GLN A 22 8.20 57.31 5.43
N LEU A 23 9.39 57.28 6.05
CA LEU A 23 10.06 56.03 6.41
C LEU A 23 9.23 55.17 7.39
N LYS A 24 8.50 55.80 8.32
CA LYS A 24 7.58 55.09 9.22
C LYS A 24 6.37 54.52 8.47
N LEU A 25 5.84 55.26 7.50
CA LEU A 25 4.74 54.81 6.66
C LEU A 25 5.16 53.61 5.81
N ASP A 26 6.33 53.69 5.16
CA ASP A 26 6.86 52.63 4.31
C ASP A 26 7.09 51.34 5.11
N ARG A 27 7.66 51.43 6.32
CA ARG A 27 7.84 50.26 7.22
C ARG A 27 6.52 49.64 7.67
N LYS A 28 5.50 50.47 7.92
CA LYS A 28 4.16 49.97 8.26
C LYS A 28 3.49 49.30 7.06
N ALA A 29 3.65 49.85 5.86
CA ALA A 29 3.16 49.25 4.63
C ALA A 29 3.84 47.89 4.36
N GLU A 30 5.15 47.79 4.56
CA GLU A 30 5.89 46.53 4.46
C GLU A 30 5.44 45.50 5.50
N ALA A 31 5.27 45.90 6.77
CA ALA A 31 4.75 45.02 7.80
C ALA A 31 3.33 44.51 7.49
N LEU A 32 2.45 45.37 6.95
CA LEU A 32 1.12 44.97 6.50
C LEU A 32 1.17 43.98 5.35
N LEU A 33 2.12 44.14 4.41
CA LEU A 33 2.30 43.22 3.29
C LEU A 33 2.74 41.83 3.78
N ILE A 34 3.67 41.76 4.73
CA ILE A 34 4.10 40.50 5.35
C ILE A 34 2.92 39.81 6.05
N ILE A 35 2.17 40.53 6.88
CA ILE A 35 1.00 39.98 7.59
C ILE A 35 -0.07 39.52 6.59
N SER A 36 -0.28 40.26 5.50
CA SER A 36 -1.23 39.85 4.45
C SER A 36 -0.79 38.56 3.76
N GLN A 37 0.51 38.37 3.53
CA GLN A 37 1.06 37.16 2.94
C GLN A 37 0.96 35.97 3.89
N GLU A 38 1.26 36.17 5.18
CA GLU A 38 1.09 35.15 6.22
C GLU A 38 -0.39 34.73 6.37
N LEU A 39 -1.31 35.71 6.34
CA LEU A 39 -2.74 35.44 6.39
C LEU A 39 -3.21 34.60 5.19
N ALA A 40 -2.74 34.91 3.98
CA ALA A 40 -3.04 34.12 2.79
C ALA A 40 -2.52 32.68 2.93
N SER A 41 -1.27 32.50 3.39
CA SER A 41 -0.71 31.16 3.66
C SER A 41 -1.54 30.37 4.68
N CYS A 42 -1.99 31.03 5.75
CA CYS A 42 -2.84 30.39 6.76
C CYS A 42 -4.22 29.99 6.21
N GLN A 43 -4.78 30.79 5.29
CA GLN A 43 -6.04 30.47 4.61
C GLN A 43 -5.88 29.26 3.69
N ASP A 44 -4.80 29.20 2.91
CA ASP A 44 -4.50 28.05 2.04
C ASP A 44 -4.30 26.75 2.85
N GLU A 45 -3.59 26.84 3.98
CA GLU A 45 -3.40 25.70 4.89
C GLU A 45 -4.73 25.21 5.48
N ARG A 46 -5.57 26.14 5.96
CA ARG A 46 -6.91 25.83 6.48
C ARG A 46 -7.75 25.13 5.42
N ASP A 47 -7.79 25.67 4.20
CA ASP A 47 -8.62 25.13 3.12
C ASP A 47 -8.12 23.75 2.66
N ASN A 48 -6.80 23.53 2.69
CA ASN A 48 -6.21 22.22 2.45
C ASN A 48 -6.58 21.19 3.52
N LEU A 49 -6.52 21.57 4.80
CA LEU A 49 -6.93 20.72 5.91
C LEU A 49 -8.44 20.41 5.84
N GLN A 50 -9.26 21.40 5.51
CA GLN A 50 -10.70 21.22 5.36
C GLN A 50 -11.04 20.23 4.23
N ARG A 51 -10.35 20.31 3.09
CA ARG A 51 -10.47 19.31 2.00
C ARG A 51 -10.07 17.91 2.45
N LYS A 52 -8.94 17.76 3.14
CA LYS A 52 -8.48 16.44 3.65
C LYS A 52 -9.47 15.83 4.64
N CYS A 53 -10.02 16.65 5.55
CA CYS A 53 -11.05 16.21 6.49
C CYS A 53 -12.32 15.74 5.78
N ALA A 54 -12.78 16.47 4.76
CA ALA A 54 -13.94 16.08 3.96
C ALA A 54 -13.72 14.75 3.21
N GLU A 55 -12.54 14.57 2.63
CA GLU A 55 -12.16 13.32 1.94
C GLU A 55 -12.13 12.12 2.90
N LEU A 56 -11.52 12.27 4.07
CA LEU A 56 -11.48 11.22 5.10
C LEU A 56 -12.88 10.86 5.60
N ALA A 57 -13.75 11.86 5.79
CA ALA A 57 -15.14 11.62 6.19
C ALA A 57 -15.92 10.77 5.16
N LEU A 58 -15.71 11.02 3.86
CA LEU A 58 -16.29 10.21 2.79
C LEU A 58 -15.75 8.78 2.81
N LYS A 59 -14.43 8.60 2.92
CA LYS A 59 -13.80 7.28 3.04
C LYS A 59 -14.33 6.47 4.22
N CYS A 60 -14.48 7.09 5.39
CA CYS A 60 -15.06 6.43 6.57
C CYS A 60 -16.54 6.05 6.34
N ARG A 61 -17.32 6.90 5.65
CA ARG A 61 -18.72 6.60 5.31
C ARG A 61 -18.84 5.42 4.36
N GLU A 62 -17.99 5.36 3.34
CA GLU A 62 -17.94 4.25 2.39
C GLU A 62 -17.52 2.93 3.05
N GLN A 63 -16.47 2.96 3.87
CA GLN A 63 -16.02 1.78 4.61
C GLN A 63 -17.11 1.25 5.56
N ARG A 64 -17.84 2.14 6.22
CA ARG A 64 -18.99 1.76 7.05
C ARG A 64 -20.13 1.14 6.23
N ARG A 65 -20.34 1.58 4.98
CA ARG A 65 -21.32 0.97 4.07
C ARG A 65 -20.89 -0.43 3.64
N LEU A 66 -19.62 -0.62 3.31
CA LEU A 66 -19.07 -1.92 2.92
C LEU A 66 -19.14 -2.93 4.06
N LEU A 67 -18.74 -2.54 5.28
CA LEU A 67 -18.84 -3.41 6.46
C LEU A 67 -20.29 -3.83 6.76
N LYS A 68 -21.26 -2.92 6.60
CA LYS A 68 -22.69 -3.27 6.74
C LYS A 68 -23.13 -4.27 5.67
N ALA A 69 -22.75 -4.06 4.41
CA ALA A 69 -23.09 -4.97 3.32
C ALA A 69 -22.46 -6.36 3.51
N GLN A 70 -21.22 -6.43 3.99
CA GLN A 70 -20.54 -7.69 4.30
C GLN A 70 -21.27 -8.47 5.39
N LYS A 71 -21.62 -7.81 6.51
CA LYS A 71 -22.38 -8.46 7.59
C LYS A 71 -23.71 -9.04 7.13
N ILE A 72 -24.42 -8.34 6.24
CA ILE A 72 -25.68 -8.83 5.67
C ILE A 72 -25.42 -10.10 4.82
N ARG A 73 -24.37 -10.09 3.99
CA ARG A 73 -24.00 -11.27 3.18
C ARG A 73 -23.62 -12.47 4.05
N GLU A 74 -22.84 -12.26 5.10
CA GLU A 74 -22.44 -13.31 6.05
C GLU A 74 -23.68 -13.91 6.74
N GLN A 75 -24.59 -13.06 7.23
CA GLN A 75 -25.85 -13.52 7.84
C GLN A 75 -26.73 -14.31 6.87
N GLN A 76 -26.80 -13.88 5.60
CA GLN A 76 -27.55 -14.61 4.57
C GLN A 76 -26.92 -15.98 4.28
N ALA A 77 -25.60 -16.05 4.17
CA ALA A 77 -24.88 -17.32 3.94
C ALA A 77 -25.01 -18.30 5.11
N GLU A 78 -24.96 -17.80 6.35
CA GLU A 78 -25.22 -18.62 7.54
C GLU A 78 -26.66 -19.15 7.56
N GLN A 79 -27.64 -18.31 7.19
CA GLN A 79 -29.03 -18.73 7.12
C GLN A 79 -29.26 -19.79 6.04
N THR A 80 -28.66 -19.67 4.85
CA THR A 80 -28.77 -20.70 3.80
C THR A 80 -28.12 -21.99 4.25
N SER A 81 -26.91 -21.93 4.82
CA SER A 81 -26.22 -23.12 5.33
C SER A 81 -27.02 -23.85 6.42
N ARG A 82 -27.67 -23.12 7.33
CA ARG A 82 -28.54 -23.72 8.36
C ARG A 82 -29.77 -24.39 7.76
N LYS A 83 -30.36 -23.81 6.71
CA LYS A 83 -31.49 -24.42 5.99
C LYS A 83 -31.06 -25.70 5.29
N ASP A 84 -29.96 -25.65 4.54
CA ASP A 84 -29.42 -26.83 3.84
C ASP A 84 -29.10 -27.97 4.84
N GLN A 85 -28.52 -27.63 5.99
CA GLN A 85 -28.25 -28.61 7.05
C GLN A 85 -29.55 -29.23 7.61
N ALA A 86 -30.59 -28.44 7.81
CA ALA A 86 -31.89 -28.93 8.27
C ALA A 86 -32.54 -29.86 7.23
N ASP A 87 -32.47 -29.52 5.95
CA ASP A 87 -33.02 -30.33 4.85
C ASP A 87 -32.26 -31.67 4.71
N ILE A 88 -30.93 -31.66 4.85
CA ILE A 88 -30.12 -32.88 4.88
C ILE A 88 -30.50 -33.77 6.08
N LEU A 89 -30.67 -33.19 7.28
CA LEU A 89 -31.08 -33.97 8.45
C LEU A 89 -32.48 -34.56 8.28
N GLN A 90 -33.42 -33.80 7.71
CA GLN A 90 -34.77 -34.29 7.45
C GLN A 90 -34.76 -35.45 6.45
N THR A 91 -34.00 -35.33 5.35
CA THR A 91 -33.87 -36.41 4.36
C THR A 91 -33.18 -37.64 4.92
N LEU A 92 -32.16 -37.48 5.77
CA LEU A 92 -31.48 -38.58 6.45
C LEU A 92 -32.42 -39.32 7.42
N ASN A 93 -33.21 -38.59 8.19
CA ASN A 93 -34.22 -39.20 9.07
C ASN A 93 -35.25 -39.99 8.26
N ARG A 94 -35.76 -39.42 7.15
CA ARG A 94 -36.69 -40.13 6.26
C ARG A 94 -36.09 -41.43 5.72
N VAL A 95 -34.84 -41.40 5.25
CA VAL A 95 -34.15 -42.60 4.73
C VAL A 95 -33.91 -43.63 5.84
N ASN A 96 -33.58 -43.20 7.05
CA ASN A 96 -33.44 -44.12 8.20
C ASN A 96 -34.76 -44.79 8.58
N ASP A 97 -35.87 -44.04 8.56
CA ASP A 97 -37.21 -44.59 8.82
C ASP A 97 -37.62 -45.59 7.72
N GLU A 98 -37.36 -45.27 6.45
CA GLU A 98 -37.57 -46.19 5.32
C GLU A 98 -36.72 -47.47 5.46
N ASN A 99 -35.44 -47.35 5.79
CA ASN A 99 -34.56 -48.49 6.03
C ASN A 99 -35.01 -49.35 7.22
N ARG A 100 -35.57 -48.73 8.26
CA ARG A 100 -36.12 -49.44 9.41
C ARG A 100 -37.37 -50.23 9.04
N ALA A 101 -38.26 -49.63 8.25
CA ALA A 101 -39.45 -50.31 7.73
C ALA A 101 -39.09 -51.48 6.81
N LEU A 102 -38.13 -51.27 5.88
CA LEU A 102 -37.65 -52.34 4.99
C LEU A 102 -36.96 -53.46 5.77
N SER A 103 -36.16 -53.14 6.79
CA SER A 103 -35.56 -54.16 7.66
C SER A 103 -36.64 -54.99 8.37
N ALA A 104 -37.70 -54.36 8.87
CA ALA A 104 -38.82 -55.07 9.48
C ALA A 104 -39.58 -55.96 8.48
N GLU A 105 -39.75 -55.51 7.24
CA GLU A 105 -40.35 -56.31 6.17
C GLU A 105 -39.48 -57.52 5.80
N ILE A 106 -38.15 -57.35 5.73
CA ILE A 106 -37.22 -58.46 5.50
C ILE A 106 -37.29 -59.48 6.65
N GLU A 107 -37.36 -59.02 7.90
CA GLU A 107 -37.54 -59.90 9.06
C GLU A 107 -38.86 -60.67 8.99
N HIS A 108 -39.96 -60.00 8.62
CA HIS A 108 -41.28 -60.62 8.43
C HIS A 108 -41.24 -61.69 7.33
N LEU A 109 -40.73 -61.36 6.14
CA LEU A 109 -40.62 -62.30 5.01
C LEU A 109 -39.73 -63.49 5.33
N ASN A 110 -38.65 -63.30 6.10
CA ASN A 110 -37.80 -64.41 6.55
C ASN A 110 -38.51 -65.33 7.54
N ALA A 111 -39.35 -64.78 8.43
CA ALA A 111 -40.17 -65.58 9.34
C ALA A 111 -41.21 -66.41 8.55
N GLU A 112 -41.88 -65.80 7.57
CA GLU A 112 -42.84 -66.47 6.69
C GLU A 112 -42.18 -67.56 5.84
N LEU A 113 -40.98 -67.31 5.30
CA LEU A 113 -40.17 -68.33 4.62
C LEU A 113 -39.78 -69.49 5.54
N ALA A 114 -39.41 -69.20 6.79
CA ALA A 114 -39.06 -70.24 7.76
C ALA A 114 -40.26 -71.12 8.12
N GLU A 115 -41.45 -70.53 8.25
CA GLU A 115 -42.71 -71.24 8.48
C GLU A 115 -43.07 -72.12 7.27
N ALA A 116 -43.05 -71.56 6.05
CA ALA A 116 -43.30 -72.31 4.82
C ALA A 116 -42.29 -73.45 4.60
N HIS A 117 -41.01 -73.25 4.95
CA HIS A 117 -40.00 -74.32 4.91
C HIS A 117 -40.26 -75.38 6.00
N GLY A 118 -40.76 -74.99 7.18
CA GLY A 118 -41.21 -75.90 8.23
C GLY A 118 -42.36 -76.80 7.75
N ASP A 119 -43.36 -76.20 7.13
CA ASP A 119 -44.53 -76.88 6.56
C ASP A 119 -44.18 -77.77 5.37
N ALA A 120 -43.32 -77.30 4.48
CA ALA A 120 -42.79 -78.11 3.37
C ALA A 120 -42.02 -79.34 3.89
N LYS A 121 -41.26 -79.19 4.98
CA LYS A 121 -40.53 -80.31 5.59
C LYS A 121 -41.46 -81.29 6.32
N ALA A 122 -42.52 -80.79 6.96
CA ALA A 122 -43.54 -81.62 7.60
C ALA A 122 -44.33 -82.42 6.56
N THR A 123 -44.79 -81.78 5.49
CA THR A 123 -45.47 -82.45 4.36
C THR A 123 -44.54 -83.38 3.59
N SER A 124 -43.24 -83.08 3.48
CA SER A 124 -42.25 -84.00 2.89
C SER A 124 -41.99 -85.24 3.78
N LEU A 125 -42.07 -85.12 5.10
CA LEU A 125 -42.06 -86.24 6.04
C LEU A 125 -43.37 -87.05 6.02
N GLU A 126 -44.51 -86.39 5.83
CA GLU A 126 -45.84 -87.02 5.69
C GLU A 126 -45.94 -87.77 4.36
N THR A 127 -45.45 -87.18 3.27
CA THR A 127 -45.34 -87.82 1.95
C THR A 127 -44.28 -88.92 1.97
N ALA A 128 -43.11 -88.78 2.60
CA ALA A 128 -42.16 -89.88 2.76
C ALA A 128 -42.72 -91.06 3.60
N LYS A 129 -43.69 -90.81 4.49
CA LYS A 129 -44.46 -91.87 5.18
C LYS A 129 -45.56 -92.47 4.30
N ASN A 130 -46.13 -91.70 3.37
CA ASN A 130 -47.21 -92.11 2.45
C ASN A 130 -46.69 -92.61 1.08
N GLU A 131 -45.41 -92.40 0.74
CA GLU A 131 -44.74 -92.77 -0.52
C GLU A 131 -44.23 -94.22 -0.53
N LYS A 132 -44.56 -95.01 0.50
CA LYS A 132 -44.61 -96.47 0.34
C LYS A 132 -45.72 -96.93 -0.62
N GLU A 133 -46.61 -96.05 -1.07
CA GLU A 133 -47.62 -96.36 -2.07
C GLU A 133 -47.78 -95.22 -3.08
N LYS A 134 -46.99 -95.21 -4.16
CA LYS A 134 -47.46 -95.25 -5.56
C LYS A 134 -46.39 -94.82 -6.55
N TYR A 135 -46.25 -95.67 -7.56
CA TYR A 135 -45.46 -95.48 -8.77
C TYR A 135 -46.19 -94.64 -9.82
N HIS A 136 -45.37 -93.93 -10.62
CA HIS A 136 -45.54 -93.50 -12.01
C HIS A 136 -46.69 -92.55 -12.38
N GLN A 137 -46.34 -91.38 -12.94
CA GLN A 137 -46.61 -91.04 -14.35
C GLN A 137 -46.01 -89.67 -14.73
N ASN A 138 -45.59 -89.53 -15.99
CA ASN A 138 -45.39 -88.30 -16.79
C ASN A 138 -43.99 -87.68 -16.95
N ASP A 139 -43.17 -88.37 -17.73
CA ASP A 139 -42.16 -87.75 -18.60
C ASP A 139 -42.82 -87.14 -19.85
N CYS A 140 -43.36 -85.92 -19.75
CA CYS A 140 -43.64 -85.05 -20.91
C CYS A 140 -43.87 -83.57 -20.56
N ALA A 141 -44.08 -83.23 -19.29
CA ALA A 141 -44.25 -81.84 -18.83
C ALA A 141 -42.91 -81.14 -18.49
N CYS A 142 -41.81 -81.89 -18.38
CA CYS A 142 -40.53 -81.37 -17.90
C CYS A 142 -39.87 -80.38 -18.89
N SER A 143 -39.99 -80.62 -20.21
CA SER A 143 -39.32 -79.80 -21.23
C SER A 143 -39.96 -78.41 -21.41
N GLU A 144 -41.30 -78.31 -21.34
CA GLU A 144 -42.00 -77.04 -21.43
C GLU A 144 -41.81 -76.19 -20.17
N ALA A 145 -41.85 -76.82 -19.00
CA ALA A 145 -41.56 -76.17 -17.72
C ALA A 145 -40.12 -75.64 -17.63
N GLU A 146 -39.12 -76.39 -18.12
CA GLU A 146 -37.73 -75.93 -18.21
C GLU A 146 -37.56 -74.75 -19.17
N MET A 147 -38.28 -74.75 -20.30
CA MET A 147 -38.24 -73.66 -21.27
C MET A 147 -38.87 -72.38 -20.70
N LEU A 148 -39.99 -72.49 -19.98
CA LEU A 148 -40.61 -71.37 -19.26
C LEU A 148 -39.68 -70.81 -18.18
N LYS A 149 -39.03 -71.67 -17.39
CA LYS A 149 -38.05 -71.26 -16.39
C LYS A 149 -36.87 -70.52 -17.02
N ASN A 150 -36.36 -70.98 -18.15
CA ASN A 150 -35.30 -70.31 -18.88
C ASN A 150 -35.76 -68.95 -19.44
N LEU A 151 -36.99 -68.85 -19.95
CA LEU A 151 -37.55 -67.57 -20.38
C LEU A 151 -37.70 -66.60 -19.22
N GLU A 152 -38.15 -67.04 -18.04
CA GLU A 152 -38.25 -66.20 -16.85
C GLU A 152 -36.87 -65.70 -16.38
N ILE A 153 -35.85 -66.57 -16.38
CA ILE A 153 -34.45 -66.21 -16.09
C ILE A 153 -33.92 -65.20 -17.11
N LEU A 154 -34.21 -65.37 -18.41
CA LEU A 154 -33.80 -64.42 -19.43
C LEU A 154 -34.54 -63.08 -19.29
N THR A 155 -35.81 -63.10 -18.91
CA THR A 155 -36.63 -61.90 -18.73
C THR A 155 -36.16 -61.09 -17.52
N THR A 156 -35.84 -61.77 -16.41
CA THR A 156 -35.27 -61.14 -15.20
C THR A 156 -33.88 -60.56 -15.49
N LYS A 157 -33.01 -61.29 -16.19
CA LYS A 157 -31.70 -60.79 -16.65
C LYS A 157 -31.84 -59.57 -17.56
N ASN A 158 -32.78 -59.59 -18.50
CA ASN A 158 -33.01 -58.47 -19.41
C ASN A 158 -33.54 -57.24 -18.65
N SER A 159 -34.45 -57.45 -17.70
CA SER A 159 -34.92 -56.39 -16.78
C SER A 159 -33.78 -55.80 -15.95
N GLN A 160 -32.87 -56.64 -15.44
CA GLN A 160 -31.68 -56.17 -14.71
C GLN A 160 -30.74 -55.36 -15.60
N LEU A 161 -30.41 -55.84 -16.81
CA LEU A 161 -29.57 -55.11 -17.76
C LEU A 161 -30.15 -53.75 -18.14
N VAL A 162 -31.48 -53.64 -18.27
CA VAL A 162 -32.14 -52.35 -18.52
C VAL A 162 -31.96 -51.39 -17.34
N LYS A 163 -32.04 -51.89 -16.09
CA LYS A 163 -31.78 -51.07 -14.90
C LYS A 163 -30.31 -50.64 -14.83
N ASP A 164 -29.39 -51.56 -15.06
CA ASP A 164 -27.94 -51.28 -15.05
C ASP A 164 -27.57 -50.26 -16.13
N LEU A 165 -28.10 -50.41 -17.35
CA LEU A 165 -27.90 -49.44 -18.42
C LEU A 165 -28.41 -48.04 -18.04
N LYS A 166 -29.57 -47.96 -17.38
CA LYS A 166 -30.10 -46.68 -16.89
C LYS A 166 -29.17 -46.06 -15.83
N MET A 167 -28.67 -46.85 -14.88
CA MET A 167 -27.73 -46.36 -13.86
C MET A 167 -26.44 -45.83 -14.49
N VAL A 168 -25.85 -46.56 -15.43
CA VAL A 168 -24.63 -46.14 -16.14
C VAL A 168 -24.88 -44.88 -16.98
N LEU A 169 -26.06 -44.75 -17.59
CA LEU A 169 -26.41 -43.53 -18.32
C LEU A 169 -26.54 -42.31 -17.40
N CYS A 170 -27.11 -42.48 -16.19
CA CYS A 170 -27.16 -41.42 -15.18
C CYS A 170 -25.74 -41.01 -14.74
N GLU A 171 -24.87 -41.98 -14.42
CA GLU A 171 -23.48 -41.72 -14.04
C GLU A 171 -22.71 -40.99 -15.16
N LYS A 172 -22.92 -41.41 -16.41
CA LYS A 172 -22.33 -40.73 -17.59
C LYS A 172 -22.81 -39.28 -17.71
N GLU A 173 -24.07 -38.99 -17.38
CA GLU A 173 -24.62 -37.63 -17.38
C GLU A 173 -23.95 -36.76 -16.28
N GLU A 174 -23.79 -37.30 -15.07
CA GLU A 174 -23.11 -36.63 -13.95
C GLU A 174 -21.64 -36.30 -14.29
N LEU A 175 -20.91 -37.26 -14.87
CA LEU A 175 -19.54 -37.06 -15.33
C LEU A 175 -19.45 -36.00 -16.44
N THR A 176 -20.47 -35.91 -17.30
CA THR A 176 -20.55 -34.87 -18.35
C THR A 176 -20.69 -33.49 -17.73
N ILE A 177 -21.56 -33.35 -16.72
CA ILE A 177 -21.74 -32.10 -15.97
C ILE A 177 -20.43 -31.70 -15.26
N GLU A 178 -19.75 -32.67 -14.63
CA GLU A 178 -18.48 -32.41 -13.94
C GLU A 178 -17.39 -31.95 -14.91
N ARG A 179 -17.25 -32.64 -16.06
CA ARG A 179 -16.33 -32.25 -17.14
C ARG A 179 -16.61 -30.82 -17.61
N ASP A 180 -17.86 -30.46 -17.86
CA ASP A 180 -18.22 -29.11 -18.33
C ASP A 180 -17.96 -28.04 -17.25
N GLY A 181 -18.14 -28.40 -15.98
CA GLY A 181 -17.71 -27.61 -14.83
C GLY A 181 -16.19 -27.36 -14.81
N TYR A 182 -15.38 -28.40 -15.01
CA TYR A 182 -13.93 -28.26 -15.11
C TYR A 182 -13.49 -27.49 -16.35
N GLN A 183 -14.12 -27.71 -17.50
CA GLN A 183 -13.85 -26.96 -18.73
C GLN A 183 -14.08 -25.46 -18.51
N THR A 184 -15.16 -25.11 -17.81
CA THR A 184 -15.48 -23.71 -17.49
C THR A 184 -14.45 -23.11 -16.53
N LYS A 185 -14.04 -23.85 -15.49
CA LYS A 185 -12.98 -23.41 -14.56
C LYS A 185 -11.65 -23.22 -15.30
N PHE A 186 -11.27 -24.17 -16.14
CA PHE A 186 -10.07 -24.09 -16.97
C PHE A 186 -10.10 -22.86 -17.87
N ASN A 187 -11.21 -22.62 -18.58
CA ASN A 187 -11.35 -21.46 -19.45
C ASN A 187 -11.24 -20.13 -18.68
N LYS A 188 -11.84 -20.02 -17.49
CA LYS A 188 -11.74 -18.82 -16.64
C LYS A 188 -10.31 -18.56 -16.19
N VAL A 189 -9.63 -19.57 -15.64
CA VAL A 189 -8.24 -19.44 -15.19
C VAL A 189 -7.32 -19.11 -16.38
N ASN A 190 -7.54 -19.74 -17.52
CA ASN A 190 -6.76 -19.49 -18.72
C ASN A 190 -6.97 -18.04 -19.22
N GLN A 191 -8.21 -17.54 -19.20
CA GLN A 191 -8.50 -16.13 -19.50
C GLN A 191 -7.82 -15.17 -18.51
N GLU A 192 -7.87 -15.44 -17.20
CA GLU A 192 -7.18 -14.65 -16.19
C GLU A 192 -5.66 -14.67 -16.38
N LEU A 193 -5.09 -15.82 -16.71
CA LEU A 193 -3.66 -15.97 -16.98
C LEU A 193 -3.24 -15.20 -18.25
N TYR A 194 -4.04 -15.28 -19.32
CA TYR A 194 -3.84 -14.45 -20.51
C TYR A 194 -3.94 -12.96 -20.18
N ALA A 195 -4.89 -12.57 -19.33
CA ALA A 195 -5.09 -11.19 -18.92
C ALA A 195 -3.89 -10.67 -18.10
N LEU A 196 -3.39 -11.47 -17.14
CA LEU A 196 -2.18 -11.18 -16.37
C LEU A 196 -0.93 -11.09 -17.24
N LEU A 197 -0.74 -12.04 -18.16
CA LEU A 197 0.43 -12.08 -19.03
C LEU A 197 0.44 -10.93 -20.05
N ASN A 198 -0.75 -10.48 -20.48
CA ASN A 198 -0.93 -9.38 -21.42
C ASN A 198 -1.14 -8.02 -20.73
N GLY A 199 -0.99 -7.93 -19.40
CA GLY A 199 -0.98 -6.66 -18.66
C GLY A 199 -2.35 -6.01 -18.44
N SER A 200 -3.42 -6.79 -18.23
CA SER A 200 -4.72 -6.21 -17.89
C SER A 200 -4.74 -5.67 -16.45
N GLY A 201 -4.76 -4.34 -16.31
CA GLY A 201 -5.41 -3.54 -15.24
C GLY A 201 -4.95 -3.71 -13.78
N ASN A 202 -4.81 -4.94 -13.31
CA ASN A 202 -4.11 -5.27 -12.08
C ASN A 202 -2.63 -5.41 -12.42
N ASN A 203 -2.00 -4.26 -12.71
CA ASN A 203 -0.56 -4.12 -12.63
C ASN A 203 -0.18 -4.47 -11.20
N ILE A 204 0.10 -5.75 -10.93
CA ILE A 204 0.96 -6.10 -9.81
C ILE A 204 2.22 -5.30 -10.10
N PRO A 205 2.52 -4.23 -9.33
CA PRO A 205 3.64 -3.38 -9.65
C PRO A 205 4.87 -4.27 -9.70
N ASP A 206 5.66 -4.14 -10.77
CA ASP A 206 6.89 -4.93 -10.90
C ASP A 206 7.65 -4.81 -9.57
N VAL A 207 8.01 -5.94 -8.99
CA VAL A 207 8.73 -6.00 -7.71
C VAL A 207 9.99 -5.13 -7.80
N GLU A 208 10.58 -5.05 -9.00
CA GLU A 208 11.74 -4.21 -9.26
C GLU A 208 11.43 -2.71 -9.21
N ASP A 209 10.25 -2.29 -9.69
CA ASP A 209 9.81 -0.89 -9.61
C ASP A 209 9.57 -0.49 -8.15
N LEU A 210 8.87 -1.33 -7.37
CA LEU A 210 8.64 -1.12 -5.94
C LEU A 210 9.96 -1.10 -5.15
N LEU A 211 10.91 -1.98 -5.47
CA LEU A 211 12.23 -1.98 -4.83
C LEU A 211 13.02 -0.72 -5.17
N SER A 212 12.93 -0.24 -6.41
CA SER A 212 13.60 0.99 -6.84
C SER A 212 13.02 2.23 -6.16
N GLU A 213 11.69 2.28 -6.01
CA GLU A 213 10.98 3.32 -5.26
C GLU A 213 11.32 3.25 -3.77
N ASN A 214 11.32 2.06 -3.18
CA ASN A 214 11.69 1.87 -1.78
C ASN A 214 13.14 2.32 -1.50
N ARG A 215 14.07 2.02 -2.42
CA ARG A 215 15.46 2.45 -2.33
C ARG A 215 15.58 3.97 -2.44
N PHE A 216 14.84 4.59 -3.36
CA PHE A 216 14.81 6.04 -3.52
C PHE A 216 14.24 6.75 -2.29
N LEU A 217 13.11 6.30 -1.77
CA LEU A 217 12.49 6.85 -0.57
C LEU A 217 13.39 6.73 0.65
N LYS A 218 14.06 5.57 0.83
CA LYS A 218 15.08 5.39 1.88
C LYS A 218 16.22 6.40 1.76
N GLN A 219 16.73 6.61 0.54
CA GLN A 219 17.79 7.59 0.30
C GLN A 219 17.34 9.02 0.60
N GLN A 220 16.11 9.38 0.25
CA GLN A 220 15.54 10.69 0.54
C GLN A 220 15.39 10.93 2.05
N VAL A 221 14.89 9.92 2.77
CA VAL A 221 14.78 9.98 4.25
C VAL A 221 16.15 10.15 4.90
N GLU A 222 17.17 9.42 4.43
CA GLU A 222 18.51 9.51 5.00
C GLU A 222 19.15 10.88 4.73
N SER A 223 18.96 11.44 3.52
CA SER A 223 19.38 12.81 3.21
C SER A 223 18.73 13.85 4.12
N LEU A 224 17.42 13.72 4.38
CA LEU A 224 16.70 14.64 5.28
C LEU A 224 17.16 14.50 6.74
N LYS A 225 17.55 13.30 7.18
CA LYS A 225 18.14 13.10 8.51
C LYS A 225 19.51 13.76 8.64
N GLU A 226 20.36 13.65 7.62
CA GLU A 226 21.66 14.33 7.58
C GLU A 226 21.48 15.87 7.62
N GLU A 227 20.52 16.41 6.87
CA GLU A 227 20.19 17.84 6.88
C GLU A 227 19.61 18.31 8.24
N ASN A 228 18.78 17.50 8.87
CA ASN A 228 18.25 17.79 10.20
C ASN A 228 19.37 17.78 11.26
N LEU A 229 20.29 16.81 11.18
CA LEU A 229 21.44 16.74 12.08
C LEU A 229 22.34 17.98 11.93
N THR A 230 22.68 18.35 10.70
CA THR A 230 23.47 19.56 10.44
C THR A 230 22.77 20.81 10.96
N SER A 231 21.46 20.97 10.69
CA SER A 231 20.64 22.06 11.23
C SER A 231 20.66 22.13 12.76
N LYS A 232 20.52 20.98 13.44
CA LYS A 232 20.63 20.89 14.91
C LYS A 232 22.00 21.32 15.42
N THR A 233 23.09 20.93 14.76
CA THR A 233 24.43 21.35 15.16
C THR A 233 24.63 22.85 15.00
N ILE A 234 24.11 23.44 13.94
CA ILE A 234 24.14 24.89 13.68
C ILE A 234 23.34 25.64 14.74
N LEU A 235 22.11 25.21 15.03
CA LEU A 235 21.27 25.78 16.09
C LEU A 235 21.94 25.69 17.47
N SER A 236 22.61 24.58 17.78
CA SER A 236 23.37 24.43 19.03
C SER A 236 24.52 25.45 19.13
N LYS A 237 25.24 25.68 18.03
CA LYS A 237 26.30 26.71 17.97
C LYS A 237 25.72 28.12 18.18
N TYR A 238 24.62 28.46 17.51
CA TYR A 238 23.95 29.76 17.69
C TYR A 238 23.39 29.93 19.10
N LYS A 239 22.76 28.89 19.68
CA LYS A 239 22.29 28.90 21.06
C LYS A 239 23.43 29.18 22.04
N LYS A 240 24.57 28.48 21.90
CA LYS A 240 25.77 28.72 22.73
C LYS A 240 26.31 30.15 22.56
N ALA A 241 26.29 30.71 21.35
CA ALA A 241 26.71 32.09 21.10
C ALA A 241 25.77 33.12 21.75
N ILE A 242 24.46 32.84 21.80
CA ILE A 242 23.47 33.68 22.48
C ILE A 242 23.60 33.57 24.00
N GLU A 243 23.77 32.36 24.55
CA GLU A 243 23.94 32.16 25.99
C GLU A 243 25.20 32.84 26.53
N LYS A 244 26.31 32.82 25.77
CA LYS A 244 27.54 33.55 26.11
C LYS A 244 27.34 35.08 26.19
N ARG A 245 26.47 35.66 25.36
CA ARG A 245 26.09 37.08 25.45
C ARG A 245 25.20 37.38 26.66
N LYS A 246 24.37 36.43 27.08
CA LYS A 246 23.49 36.60 28.25
C LYS A 246 24.26 36.62 29.58
N GLY A 247 25.46 36.03 29.63
CA GLY A 247 26.36 36.07 30.79
C GLY A 247 27.06 37.42 31.03
N VAL A 248 27.11 38.31 30.03
CA VAL A 248 27.74 39.63 30.14
C VAL A 248 26.78 40.71 30.69
N MET A 249 25.48 40.40 30.80
CA MET A 249 24.43 41.34 31.23
C MET A 249 24.01 41.21 32.71
N ARG A 250 24.81 40.55 33.57
CA ARG A 250 24.60 40.56 35.04
C ARG A 250 25.65 41.43 35.73
N PHE A 251 25.50 42.74 35.63
CA PHE A 251 26.02 43.66 36.64
C PHE A 251 25.03 44.79 36.86
N GLY A 252 24.53 44.91 38.10
CA GLY A 252 23.70 46.01 38.57
C GLY A 252 22.19 45.79 38.42
N PHE A 253 21.54 45.28 39.46
CA PHE A 253 20.69 46.10 40.35
C PHE A 253 20.02 45.18 41.38
N SER A 254 20.32 45.44 42.65
CA SER A 254 19.63 44.90 43.82
C SER A 254 18.47 45.81 44.20
N ALA A 255 17.56 45.22 44.98
CA ALA A 255 16.65 45.82 45.96
C ALA A 255 15.22 46.15 45.52
N ALA A 256 14.31 45.37 46.14
CA ALA A 256 13.13 45.78 46.89
C ALA A 256 11.93 46.42 46.16
N GLY A 257 10.73 46.01 46.57
CA GLY A 257 9.57 46.88 46.55
C GLY A 257 8.30 46.25 46.01
N ASP A 258 7.36 46.09 46.93
CA ASP A 258 6.02 45.51 46.83
C ASP A 258 5.01 46.42 46.09
N SER A 259 3.83 45.87 45.82
CA SER A 259 2.52 46.53 45.54
C SER A 259 2.01 46.69 44.09
N SER A 260 1.04 45.83 43.77
CA SER A 260 -0.35 46.12 43.35
C SER A 260 -0.71 47.30 42.41
N SER A 261 -1.55 46.93 41.43
CA SER A 261 -2.65 47.67 40.77
C SER A 261 -2.42 48.33 39.39
N ASN A 262 -3.22 47.80 38.45
CA ASN A 262 -3.91 48.37 37.29
C ASN A 262 -3.34 49.51 36.42
N ASP A 263 -3.67 49.31 35.13
CA ASP A 263 -3.97 50.28 34.08
C ASP A 263 -2.88 50.82 33.14
N LYS A 264 -3.12 50.47 31.87
CA LYS A 264 -2.99 51.26 30.64
C LYS A 264 -1.63 51.41 29.95
N ALA A 265 -1.75 51.26 28.64
CA ALA A 265 -0.77 51.48 27.59
C ALA A 265 0.01 52.80 27.75
N GLY A 266 1.32 52.73 27.53
CA GLY A 266 2.19 53.89 27.47
C GLY A 266 3.54 53.50 26.87
N VAL A 267 3.75 53.89 25.62
CA VAL A 267 4.99 53.77 24.86
C VAL A 267 6.09 54.60 25.52
N ALA A 268 7.20 53.98 25.91
CA ALA A 268 8.38 54.68 26.40
C ALA A 268 9.34 55.03 25.24
N PRO A 269 9.83 56.28 25.12
CA PRO A 269 10.84 56.66 24.15
C PRO A 269 12.25 56.35 24.70
N LEU A 270 13.04 55.57 23.97
CA LEU A 270 14.43 55.29 24.35
C LEU A 270 15.36 56.35 23.75
N ILE A 271 15.83 57.21 24.65
CA ILE A 271 16.93 58.17 24.45
C ILE A 271 18.24 57.38 24.36
N THR A 272 19.00 57.61 23.28
CA THR A 272 20.39 57.16 23.12
C THR A 272 21.34 58.07 23.91
N PRO A 273 22.22 57.56 24.79
CA PRO A 273 23.41 58.28 25.18
C PRO A 273 24.59 57.87 24.29
N THR A 274 25.25 58.89 23.76
CA THR A 274 26.57 58.91 23.11
C THR A 274 27.63 58.13 23.90
N VAL A 275 28.33 57.21 23.23
CA VAL A 275 29.48 56.46 23.77
C VAL A 275 30.75 57.29 23.62
N LYS A 276 31.35 57.67 24.76
CA LYS A 276 32.76 58.04 24.87
C LYS A 276 33.60 56.78 25.07
N GLN A 277 34.80 56.86 24.50
CA GLN A 277 35.87 55.89 24.35
C GLN A 277 36.47 55.36 25.67
N THR A 278 37.29 54.30 25.54
CA THR A 278 38.18 53.64 26.53
C THR A 278 37.47 52.59 27.40
N THR A 279 37.88 51.31 27.53
CA THR A 279 39.21 50.68 27.63
C THR A 279 39.18 49.20 27.17
N VAL A 280 40.39 48.69 26.96
CA VAL A 280 40.83 47.42 26.37
C VAL A 280 40.43 46.17 27.18
N ALA A 281 39.87 45.12 26.52
CA ALA A 281 40.12 43.71 26.86
C ALA A 281 39.53 42.75 25.79
N ASN A 282 40.45 42.01 25.16
CA ASN A 282 40.28 40.83 24.30
C ASN A 282 38.95 40.05 24.38
N SER A 283 38.10 40.18 23.36
CA SER A 283 37.20 39.11 22.91
C SER A 283 36.84 39.34 21.44
N THR A 284 37.22 38.38 20.59
CA THR A 284 36.85 38.28 19.17
C THR A 284 35.33 38.18 19.01
N ASP A 285 34.67 39.31 18.88
CA ASP A 285 33.35 39.43 18.24
C ASP A 285 33.59 39.77 16.77
N VAL A 286 33.24 38.86 15.86
CA VAL A 286 33.32 39.08 14.40
C VAL A 286 31.90 39.25 13.86
N PRO A 287 31.56 40.40 13.24
CA PRO A 287 30.29 40.59 12.54
C PRO A 287 30.27 39.75 11.26
N LEU A 288 29.15 39.10 10.95
CA LEU A 288 28.96 38.45 9.65
C LEU A 288 28.71 39.52 8.57
N TYR A 289 29.59 39.58 7.57
CA TYR A 289 29.46 40.45 6.41
C TYR A 289 29.15 39.63 5.15
N THR A 290 28.24 40.14 4.31
CA THR A 290 27.84 39.54 3.03
C THR A 290 28.91 39.80 1.97
N ILE A 291 29.07 38.94 0.95
CA ILE A 291 30.07 39.08 -0.14
C ILE A 291 30.05 40.49 -0.77
N LYS A 292 28.89 41.12 -0.93
CA LYS A 292 28.78 42.52 -1.41
C LYS A 292 29.43 43.54 -0.48
N GLN A 293 29.31 43.35 0.84
CA GLN A 293 29.89 44.23 1.85
C GLN A 293 31.42 44.08 1.91
N ILE A 294 31.92 42.88 1.66
CA ILE A 294 33.36 42.58 1.59
C ILE A 294 34.00 43.28 0.38
N VAL A 295 33.38 43.20 -0.79
CA VAL A 295 33.86 43.89 -2.01
C VAL A 295 33.81 45.41 -1.84
N GLN A 296 32.73 45.93 -1.25
CA GLN A 296 32.56 47.36 -1.02
C GLN A 296 33.54 47.94 0.01
N ALA A 297 33.95 47.15 1.01
CA ALA A 297 34.99 47.53 1.97
C ALA A 297 36.37 47.59 1.32
N ILE A 298 36.70 46.62 0.45
CA ILE A 298 37.96 46.57 -0.29
C ILE A 298 38.07 47.72 -1.29
N GLU A 299 36.97 48.12 -1.94
CA GLU A 299 36.95 49.24 -2.90
C GLU A 299 37.04 50.62 -2.24
N LYS A 300 36.52 50.78 -1.01
CA LYS A 300 36.57 52.05 -0.28
C LYS A 300 37.93 52.37 0.34
N ASP A 301 38.71 51.36 0.71
CA ASP A 301 39.96 51.51 1.48
C ASP A 301 41.24 51.39 0.65
N ARG A 302 41.29 52.08 -0.49
CA ARG A 302 42.56 52.22 -1.24
C ARG A 302 43.57 53.18 -0.60
N ASN A 303 43.18 53.94 0.43
CA ASN A 303 43.94 55.10 0.90
C ASN A 303 44.38 55.09 2.38
N THR A 304 44.24 54.00 3.15
CA THR A 304 44.71 53.99 4.54
C THR A 304 45.34 52.65 4.96
N ASN A 305 46.49 52.76 5.63
CA ASN A 305 47.33 51.67 6.10
C ASN A 305 46.54 50.59 6.87
N CYS A 306 46.36 49.44 6.23
CA CYS A 306 45.66 48.28 6.77
C CYS A 306 46.54 47.62 7.85
N LEU A 307 46.09 47.64 9.11
CA LEU A 307 46.78 47.04 10.25
C LEU A 307 46.67 45.50 10.16
N ASN A 308 47.68 44.78 10.65
CA ASN A 308 47.78 43.30 10.63
C ASN A 308 46.51 42.52 11.05
N LEU A 309 45.59 43.14 11.79
CA LEU A 309 44.32 42.55 12.20
C LEU A 309 43.32 42.39 11.04
N ASP A 310 43.32 43.31 10.08
CA ASP A 310 42.41 43.31 8.93
C ASP A 310 42.85 42.27 7.90
N TYR A 311 44.16 42.12 7.65
CA TYR A 311 44.68 41.04 6.81
C TYR A 311 44.36 39.65 7.36
N ARG A 312 44.38 39.49 8.69
CA ARG A 312 44.01 38.22 9.34
C ARG A 312 42.52 37.93 9.19
N GLN A 313 41.67 38.94 9.35
CA GLN A 313 40.22 38.82 9.13
C GLN A 313 39.90 38.50 7.67
N ILE A 314 40.49 39.22 6.73
CA ILE A 314 40.33 38.96 5.29
C ILE A 314 40.81 37.54 4.94
N SER A 315 41.93 37.09 5.50
CA SER A 315 42.43 35.73 5.31
C SER A 315 41.46 34.67 5.85
N HIS A 316 40.85 34.90 7.01
CA HIS A 316 39.83 34.00 7.55
C HIS A 316 38.56 33.97 6.69
N MET A 317 38.10 35.13 6.20
CA MET A 317 36.95 35.19 5.30
C MET A 317 37.22 34.48 3.96
N LEU A 318 38.41 34.63 3.41
CA LEU A 318 38.82 33.93 2.19
C LEU A 318 38.91 32.42 2.43
N LEU A 319 39.41 31.99 3.60
CA LEU A 319 39.47 30.58 3.97
C LEU A 319 38.07 29.96 4.10
N ASP A 320 37.14 30.65 4.74
CA ASP A 320 35.75 30.21 4.88
C ASP A 320 35.06 30.13 3.50
N ALA A 321 35.25 31.13 2.64
CA ALA A 321 34.72 31.12 1.27
C ALA A 321 35.31 29.98 0.41
N ILE A 322 36.59 29.63 0.60
CA ILE A 322 37.22 28.49 -0.05
C ILE A 322 36.64 27.17 0.48
N ASN A 323 36.38 27.08 1.79
CA ASN A 323 35.77 25.91 2.40
C ASN A 323 34.33 25.68 1.90
N ASP A 324 33.51 26.73 1.83
CA ASP A 324 32.15 26.65 1.31
C ASP A 324 32.14 26.17 -0.15
N LYS A 325 33.03 26.72 -0.99
CA LYS A 325 33.22 26.24 -2.37
C LYS A 325 33.68 24.78 -2.41
N THR A 326 34.55 24.37 -1.50
CA THR A 326 35.04 22.97 -1.43
C THR A 326 33.91 22.01 -1.08
N VAL A 327 33.05 22.39 -0.12
CA VAL A 327 31.86 21.61 0.26
C VAL A 327 30.86 21.54 -0.91
N ALA A 328 30.59 22.66 -1.59
CA ALA A 328 29.73 22.69 -2.76
C ALA A 328 30.24 21.77 -3.89
N VAL A 329 31.55 21.82 -4.19
CA VAL A 329 32.19 20.91 -5.17
C VAL A 329 32.08 19.45 -4.73
N MET A 330 32.21 19.16 -3.43
CA MET A 330 32.05 17.81 -2.90
C MET A 330 30.62 17.29 -3.09
N HIS A 331 29.60 18.12 -2.85
CA HIS A 331 28.20 17.77 -3.13
C HIS A 331 27.96 17.53 -4.63
N LEU A 332 28.49 18.40 -5.50
CA LEU A 332 28.39 18.22 -6.95
C LEU A 332 29.07 16.91 -7.42
N ARG A 333 30.24 16.57 -6.88
CA ARG A 333 30.91 15.29 -7.16
C ARG A 333 30.07 14.09 -6.70
N LYS A 334 29.44 14.17 -5.52
CA LYS A 334 28.55 13.12 -5.01
C LYS A 334 27.30 12.97 -5.90
N ALA A 335 26.71 14.07 -6.34
CA ALA A 335 25.59 14.06 -7.28
C ALA A 335 25.98 13.44 -8.63
N ASN A 336 27.11 13.85 -9.20
CA ASN A 336 27.62 13.28 -10.46
C ASN A 336 27.94 11.79 -10.34
N LYS A 337 28.44 11.33 -9.19
CA LYS A 337 28.64 9.89 -8.94
C LYS A 337 27.31 9.12 -8.97
N ILE A 338 26.27 9.64 -8.34
CA ILE A 338 24.93 9.02 -8.36
C ILE A 338 24.36 8.99 -9.78
N LEU A 339 24.53 10.07 -10.56
CA LEU A 339 24.11 10.11 -11.96
C LEU A 339 24.87 9.10 -12.82
N ALA A 340 26.18 8.94 -12.61
CA ALA A 340 26.99 7.93 -13.31
C ALA A 340 26.54 6.49 -12.97
N GLU A 341 26.24 6.20 -11.70
CA GLU A 341 25.68 4.90 -11.29
C GLU A 341 24.32 4.63 -11.95
N ARG A 342 23.44 5.64 -12.01
CA ARG A 342 22.14 5.55 -12.71
C ARG A 342 22.30 5.32 -14.21
N LEU A 343 23.24 6.01 -14.85
CA LEU A 343 23.55 5.82 -16.27
C LEU A 343 24.00 4.38 -16.51
N HIS A 344 24.91 3.86 -15.68
CA HIS A 344 25.39 2.49 -15.78
C HIS A 344 24.28 1.45 -15.58
N ASP A 345 23.39 1.67 -14.61
CA ASP A 345 22.22 0.81 -14.39
C ASP A 345 21.30 0.80 -15.62
N VAL A 346 21.04 1.96 -16.23
CA VAL A 346 20.22 2.07 -17.45
C VAL A 346 20.89 1.37 -18.64
N GLU A 347 22.19 1.57 -18.86
CA GLU A 347 22.97 0.89 -19.90
C GLU A 347 22.96 -0.63 -19.72
N SER A 348 23.10 -1.10 -18.47
CA SER A 348 23.05 -2.54 -18.15
C SER A 348 21.66 -3.14 -18.42
N LYS A 349 20.58 -2.40 -18.11
CA LYS A 349 19.20 -2.79 -18.41
C LYS A 349 18.95 -2.84 -19.92
N PHE A 350 19.49 -1.89 -20.67
CA PHE A 350 19.39 -1.86 -22.13
C PHE A 350 20.12 -3.06 -22.77
N SER A 351 21.33 -3.38 -22.30
CA SER A 351 22.09 -4.54 -22.75
C SER A 351 21.36 -5.86 -22.45
N LYS A 352 20.81 -6.03 -21.24
CA LYS A 352 20.00 -7.20 -20.86
C LYS A 352 18.72 -7.34 -21.70
N LYS A 353 18.02 -6.24 -21.97
CA LYS A 353 16.84 -6.25 -22.85
C LYS A 353 17.20 -6.70 -24.27
N ASN A 354 18.32 -6.22 -24.82
CA ASN A 354 18.82 -6.64 -26.13
C ASN A 354 19.22 -8.13 -26.19
N LEU A 355 19.80 -8.68 -25.11
CA LEU A 355 20.06 -10.12 -25.04
C LEU A 355 18.75 -10.93 -25.01
N ARG A 356 17.75 -10.48 -24.23
CA ARG A 356 16.47 -11.18 -24.07
C ARG A 356 15.64 -11.18 -25.35
N THR A 357 15.67 -10.10 -26.13
CA THR A 357 15.05 -10.07 -27.47
C THR A 357 15.74 -11.00 -28.45
N LYS A 358 17.07 -11.16 -28.37
CA LYS A 358 17.83 -12.08 -29.22
C LYS A 358 17.54 -13.56 -28.90
N ILE A 359 17.43 -13.92 -27.63
CA ILE A 359 17.02 -15.27 -27.20
C ILE A 359 15.58 -15.56 -27.64
N ALA A 360 14.66 -14.60 -27.48
CA ALA A 360 13.27 -14.78 -27.90
C ALA A 360 13.10 -14.96 -29.43
N SER A 361 13.95 -14.33 -30.24
CA SER A 361 13.97 -14.57 -31.69
C SER A 361 14.51 -15.95 -32.05
N ASP A 362 15.55 -16.42 -31.34
CA ASP A 362 16.14 -17.73 -31.58
C ASP A 362 15.16 -18.85 -31.18
N ASP A 363 14.47 -18.74 -30.05
CA ASP A 363 13.47 -19.72 -29.60
C ASP A 363 12.27 -19.81 -30.55
N ARG A 364 11.80 -18.68 -31.12
CA ARG A 364 10.76 -18.68 -32.17
C ARG A 364 11.22 -19.41 -33.42
N SER A 365 12.45 -19.15 -33.87
CA SER A 365 13.01 -19.81 -35.06
C SER A 365 13.13 -21.33 -34.89
N GLN A 366 13.48 -21.80 -33.68
CA GLN A 366 13.56 -23.23 -33.38
C GLN A 366 12.18 -23.89 -33.31
N LEU A 367 11.17 -23.19 -32.78
CA LEU A 367 9.80 -23.70 -32.72
C LEU A 367 9.19 -23.86 -34.12
N ASP A 368 9.42 -22.89 -35.00
CA ASP A 368 8.94 -22.94 -36.38
C ASP A 368 9.63 -24.05 -37.18
N ASN A 369 10.93 -24.26 -36.98
CA ASN A 369 11.64 -25.40 -37.55
C ASN A 369 11.10 -26.76 -37.05
N LYS A 370 10.80 -26.90 -35.75
CA LYS A 370 10.21 -28.14 -35.21
C LYS A 370 8.82 -28.41 -35.77
N LYS A 371 7.98 -27.38 -35.92
CA LYS A 371 6.66 -27.49 -36.55
C LYS A 371 6.77 -27.91 -38.02
N PHE A 372 7.70 -27.32 -38.76
CA PHE A 372 7.95 -27.68 -40.16
C PHE A 372 8.38 -29.15 -40.31
N VAL A 373 9.31 -29.62 -39.47
CA VAL A 373 9.76 -31.02 -39.46
C VAL A 373 8.61 -31.98 -39.10
N ALA A 374 7.80 -31.65 -38.10
CA ALA A 374 6.63 -32.47 -37.72
C ALA A 374 5.59 -32.56 -38.85
N GLN A 375 5.38 -31.46 -39.59
CA GLN A 375 4.48 -31.42 -40.73
C GLN A 375 5.01 -32.25 -41.92
N LEU A 376 6.34 -32.26 -42.13
CA LEU A 376 6.97 -33.10 -43.15
C LEU A 376 6.83 -34.60 -42.84
N MET A 377 6.99 -34.98 -41.57
CA MET A 377 6.87 -36.37 -41.11
C MET A 377 5.43 -36.91 -41.25
N LYS A 378 4.42 -36.08 -40.97
CA LYS A 378 3.00 -36.44 -41.20
C LYS A 378 2.61 -36.61 -42.66
N LYS A 379 3.42 -36.11 -43.61
CA LYS A 379 3.14 -36.19 -45.04
C LYS A 379 3.81 -37.40 -45.71
N LYS A 380 4.63 -38.15 -44.96
CA LYS A 380 5.37 -39.34 -45.43
C LYS A 380 4.81 -40.68 -44.90
N MET A 381 3.83 -40.65 -43.99
CA MET A 381 2.96 -41.79 -43.65
C MET A 381 1.61 -41.57 -44.29
#